data_AF-A0A4P5QZS2-F1
#
_entry.id   AF-A0A4P5QZS2-F1
#
_cell.length_a   1.000
_cell.length_b   1.000
_cell.length_c   1.000
_cell.angle_alpha   90.00
_cell.angle_beta   90.00
_cell.angle_gamma   90.00
#
_symmetry.space_group_name_H-M   'P 1'
#
loop_
_entity.id
_entity.type
_entity.pdbx_description
1 polymer ?
#
loop_
_entity_poly.entity_id
_entity_poly.type
_entity_poly.pdbx_seq_one_letter_code
_entity_poly.pdbx_strand_id
1 'polypeptide(L)'
;MFVGTMTTLTTKAPRPSIAQRRQADLAEGIIKLSPSSLTFLHDECPACFWHHYNGRPRPATAFPKVFGALDNAQKDFFVGRSVKEVSRSLPAGVLQRGKRVKSEAIALPGTSYRVQFGGDTDTLFKFSRAGYGVCDFKTSTPSDDAAALYGRQLHAYAIALERPAGDAMPLAPVSRMGLICFPPEGMIELPAAKPPRASKAAKQYAYRTSAVWVEVERDDEAFLHFVADAVKLITRRTMPRSAPNCGWCRWTRMTAPLLEQTVADLPVPAVGAA
;
A
#
# COMPACT_ATOMS: atom_id res chain seq x y z
N MET A 1 -48.39 18.65 28.83
CA MET A 1 -47.79 18.80 27.49
C MET A 1 -46.39 18.20 27.55
N PHE A 2 -46.20 17.00 27.01
CA PHE A 2 -44.87 16.42 26.76
C PHE A 2 -44.68 16.41 25.25
N VAL A 3 -43.80 17.28 24.76
CA VAL A 3 -43.42 17.32 23.35
C VAL A 3 -42.28 16.34 23.18
N GLY A 4 -42.58 15.16 22.65
CA GLY A 4 -41.58 14.16 22.29
C GLY A 4 -40.89 14.57 20.99
N THR A 5 -39.62 14.93 21.06
CA THR A 5 -38.74 15.09 19.89
C THR A 5 -38.48 13.73 19.25
N MET A 6 -39.05 13.51 18.06
CA MET A 6 -38.70 12.39 17.20
C MET A 6 -37.33 12.63 16.56
N THR A 7 -36.33 11.85 16.99
CA THR A 7 -35.02 11.79 16.34
C THR A 7 -35.13 10.90 15.11
N THR A 8 -35.14 11.49 13.92
CA THR A 8 -35.06 10.77 12.64
C THR A 8 -33.69 10.13 12.49
N LEU A 9 -33.64 8.80 12.60
CA LEU A 9 -32.47 7.99 12.25
C LEU A 9 -32.28 8.02 10.73
N THR A 10 -31.38 8.87 10.23
CA THR A 10 -30.95 8.82 8.84
C THR A 10 -30.12 7.55 8.62
N THR A 11 -30.70 6.55 7.97
CA THR A 11 -30.00 5.35 7.54
C THR A 11 -28.95 5.73 6.49
N LYS A 12 -27.67 5.58 6.84
CA LYS A 12 -26.54 5.87 5.94
C LYS A 12 -26.63 4.91 4.75
N ALA A 13 -26.68 5.46 3.53
CA ALA A 13 -26.77 4.66 2.30
C ALA A 13 -25.67 3.58 2.26
N PRO A 14 -25.98 2.35 1.78
CA PRO A 14 -25.04 1.26 1.73
C PRO A 14 -23.83 1.64 0.86
N ARG A 15 -22.62 1.28 1.33
CA ARG A 15 -21.38 1.61 0.64
C ARG A 15 -21.36 0.86 -0.71
N PRO A 16 -21.08 1.54 -1.84
CA PRO A 16 -21.09 0.89 -3.15
C PRO A 16 -20.08 -0.26 -3.21
N SER A 17 -20.43 -1.32 -3.95
CA SER A 17 -19.56 -2.46 -4.20
C SER A 17 -18.28 -2.04 -4.93
N ILE A 18 -17.27 -2.90 -4.94
CA ILE A 18 -16.02 -2.63 -5.69
C ILE A 18 -16.33 -2.49 -7.19
N ALA A 19 -17.22 -3.33 -7.72
CA ALA A 19 -17.66 -3.27 -9.12
C ALA A 19 -18.39 -1.96 -9.45
N GLN A 20 -19.28 -1.49 -8.57
CA GLN A 20 -19.99 -0.21 -8.77
C GLN A 20 -19.03 0.98 -8.76
N ARG A 21 -18.08 1.01 -7.81
CA ARG A 21 -17.03 2.05 -7.78
C ARG A 21 -16.16 2.00 -9.03
N ARG A 22 -15.81 0.81 -9.50
CA ARG A 22 -15.04 0.64 -10.73
C ARG A 22 -15.79 1.15 -11.96
N GLN A 23 -17.08 0.88 -12.07
CA GLN A 23 -17.88 1.37 -13.19
C GLN A 23 -17.96 2.91 -13.20
N ALA A 24 -18.09 3.53 -12.03
CA ALA A 24 -18.04 4.98 -11.90
C ALA A 24 -16.66 5.54 -12.31
N ASP A 25 -15.57 4.94 -11.81
CA ASP A 25 -14.20 5.32 -12.16
C ASP A 25 -13.96 5.25 -13.68
N LEU A 26 -14.46 4.20 -14.34
CA LEU A 26 -14.38 4.05 -15.80
C LEU A 26 -15.21 5.11 -16.54
N ALA A 27 -16.42 5.42 -16.06
CA ALA A 27 -17.31 6.42 -16.65
C ALA A 27 -16.74 7.85 -16.53
N GLU A 28 -16.09 8.17 -15.42
CA GLU A 28 -15.42 9.45 -15.19
C GLU A 28 -14.06 9.56 -15.90
N GLY A 29 -13.54 8.44 -16.42
CA GLY A 29 -12.19 8.38 -16.98
C GLY A 29 -11.08 8.55 -15.94
N ILE A 30 -11.36 8.31 -14.65
CA ILE A 30 -10.40 8.45 -13.55
C ILE A 30 -10.18 7.09 -12.89
N ILE A 31 -8.98 6.55 -13.05
CA ILE A 31 -8.59 5.23 -12.57
C ILE A 31 -7.85 5.37 -11.24
N LYS A 32 -8.40 4.79 -10.17
CA LYS A 32 -7.78 4.80 -8.85
C LYS A 32 -6.86 3.59 -8.70
N LEU A 33 -5.58 3.82 -8.42
CA LEU A 33 -4.57 2.79 -8.21
C LEU A 33 -3.97 2.86 -6.81
N SER A 34 -3.80 1.70 -6.18
CA SER A 34 -3.01 1.57 -4.96
C SER A 34 -1.53 1.41 -5.32
N PRO A 35 -0.60 2.24 -4.80
CA PRO A 35 0.83 2.11 -5.06
C PRO A 35 1.38 0.70 -4.83
N SER A 36 0.97 0.03 -3.74
CA SER A 36 1.41 -1.34 -3.42
C SER A 36 0.97 -2.41 -4.42
N SER A 37 -0.10 -2.17 -5.20
CA SER A 37 -0.56 -3.12 -6.22
C SER A 37 0.33 -3.11 -7.48
N LEU A 38 1.05 -2.01 -7.71
CA LEU A 38 1.96 -1.84 -8.86
C LEU A 38 3.27 -2.60 -8.67
N THR A 39 3.58 -2.94 -7.42
CA THR A 39 4.80 -3.62 -6.99
C THR A 39 4.75 -5.11 -7.37
N PHE A 40 3.83 -5.88 -6.79
CA PHE A 40 3.87 -7.36 -6.93
C PHE A 40 2.82 -7.89 -7.91
N LEU A 41 1.59 -7.41 -7.79
CA LEU A 41 0.44 -8.07 -8.41
C LEU A 41 0.49 -7.99 -9.94
N HIS A 42 0.96 -6.87 -10.47
CA HIS A 42 1.12 -6.65 -11.92
C HIS A 42 2.09 -7.67 -12.53
N ASP A 43 3.27 -7.83 -11.92
CA ASP A 43 4.35 -8.65 -12.49
C ASP A 43 4.12 -10.15 -12.31
N GLU A 44 3.42 -10.55 -11.24
CA GLU A 44 3.11 -11.96 -11.00
C GLU A 44 2.11 -12.54 -12.00
N CYS A 45 1.03 -11.81 -12.32
CA CYS A 45 0.01 -12.29 -13.25
C CYS A 45 -0.90 -11.17 -13.77
N PRO A 46 -0.87 -10.87 -15.09
CA PRO A 46 -1.74 -9.86 -15.71
C PRO A 46 -3.23 -10.10 -15.47
N ALA A 47 -3.68 -11.36 -15.48
CA ALA A 47 -5.08 -11.71 -15.20
C ALA A 47 -5.46 -11.44 -13.73
N CYS A 48 -4.56 -11.70 -12.78
CA CYS A 48 -4.81 -11.37 -11.37
C CYS A 48 -4.86 -9.86 -11.14
N PHE A 49 -3.96 -9.11 -11.79
CA PHE A 49 -3.97 -7.65 -11.74
C PHE A 49 -5.27 -7.08 -12.32
N TRP A 50 -5.70 -7.58 -13.48
CA TRP A 50 -7.00 -7.25 -14.07
C TRP A 50 -8.16 -7.57 -13.12
N HIS A 51 -8.19 -8.77 -12.54
CA HIS A 51 -9.26 -9.18 -11.61
C HIS A 51 -9.33 -8.30 -10.35
N HIS A 52 -8.18 -7.94 -9.77
CA HIS A 52 -8.13 -7.06 -8.60
C HIS A 52 -8.83 -5.73 -8.84
N TYR A 53 -8.57 -5.11 -9.99
CA TYR A 53 -9.19 -3.86 -10.38
C TYR A 53 -10.60 -4.00 -10.98
N ASN A 54 -11.04 -5.23 -11.26
CA ASN A 54 -12.39 -5.54 -11.77
C ASN A 54 -13.25 -6.28 -10.72
N GLY A 55 -13.00 -6.03 -9.43
CA GLY A 55 -13.88 -6.45 -8.33
C GLY A 55 -13.76 -7.91 -7.90
N ARG A 56 -12.73 -8.62 -8.35
CA ARG A 56 -12.44 -10.01 -7.98
C ARG A 56 -11.01 -10.14 -7.47
N PRO A 57 -10.60 -9.39 -6.42
CA PRO A 57 -9.25 -9.52 -5.89
C PRO A 57 -8.98 -10.95 -5.40
N ARG A 58 -7.70 -11.32 -5.36
CA ARG A 58 -7.30 -12.59 -4.75
C ARG A 58 -7.83 -12.66 -3.30
N PRO A 59 -8.22 -13.85 -2.82
CA PRO A 59 -8.55 -14.05 -1.41
C PRO A 59 -7.44 -13.54 -0.50
N ALA A 60 -7.82 -12.93 0.62
CA ALA A 60 -6.85 -12.54 1.64
C ALA A 60 -6.17 -13.78 2.22
N THR A 61 -4.85 -13.77 2.26
CA THR A 61 -4.06 -14.81 2.93
C THR A 61 -3.75 -14.39 4.37
N ALA A 62 -3.54 -15.36 5.25
CA ALA A 62 -3.06 -15.07 6.59
C ALA A 62 -1.68 -14.42 6.51
N PHE A 63 -1.55 -13.20 7.01
CA PHE A 63 -0.27 -12.50 7.12
C PHE A 63 0.27 -12.62 8.56
N PRO A 64 1.48 -13.16 8.77
CA PRO A 64 2.03 -13.30 10.12
C PRO A 64 2.16 -11.94 10.83
N LYS A 65 1.53 -11.81 12.01
CA LYS A 65 1.53 -10.57 12.82
C LYS A 65 2.93 -10.05 13.17
N VAL A 66 3.92 -10.94 13.23
CA VAL A 66 5.31 -10.62 13.56
C VAL A 66 5.92 -9.58 12.62
N PHE A 67 5.60 -9.63 11.32
CA PHE A 67 6.14 -8.67 10.35
C PHE A 67 5.64 -7.25 10.63
N GLY A 68 4.34 -7.11 10.94
CA GLY A 68 3.79 -5.81 11.35
C GLY A 68 4.32 -5.33 12.69
N ALA A 69 4.62 -6.23 13.63
CA ALA A 69 5.24 -5.86 14.90
C ALA A 69 6.67 -5.34 14.72
N LEU A 70 7.48 -6.01 13.88
CA LEU A 70 8.84 -5.58 13.56
C LEU A 70 8.87 -4.23 12.84
N ASP A 71 8.00 -4.05 11.84
CA ASP A 71 7.84 -2.81 11.09
C ASP A 71 7.47 -1.63 12.02
N ASN A 72 6.50 -1.81 12.91
CA ASN A 72 6.15 -0.77 13.89
C ASN A 72 7.31 -0.47 14.84
N ALA A 73 8.02 -1.48 15.35
CA ALA A 73 9.16 -1.27 16.23
C ALA A 73 10.30 -0.50 15.54
N GLN A 74 10.57 -0.78 14.26
CA GLN A 74 11.53 -0.02 13.46
C GLN A 74 11.09 1.44 13.31
N LYS A 75 9.83 1.68 12.95
CA LYS A 75 9.29 3.05 12.81
C LYS A 75 9.37 3.83 14.12
N ASP A 76 8.93 3.23 15.22
CA ASP A 76 8.95 3.89 16.54
C ASP A 76 10.39 4.22 16.97
N PHE A 77 11.37 3.39 16.60
CA PHE A 77 12.78 3.67 16.88
C PHE A 77 13.33 4.83 16.05
N PHE A 78 13.02 4.89 14.75
CA PHE A 78 13.64 5.84 13.82
C PHE A 78 12.91 7.18 13.66
N VAL A 79 11.60 7.24 13.88
CA VAL A 79 10.83 8.49 13.76
C VAL A 79 11.39 9.55 14.70
N GLY A 80 11.60 10.77 14.17
CA GLY A 80 12.19 11.89 14.90
C GLY A 80 13.72 11.93 14.88
N ARG A 81 14.39 10.85 14.46
CA ARG A 81 15.85 10.79 14.37
C ARG A 81 16.39 11.47 13.12
N SER A 82 17.70 11.70 13.12
CA SER A 82 18.39 12.27 11.97
C SER A 82 18.49 11.26 10.83
N VAL A 83 18.17 11.68 9.60
CA VAL A 83 18.35 10.85 8.40
C VAL A 83 19.83 10.45 8.22
N LYS A 84 20.76 11.23 8.77
CA LYS A 84 22.20 10.95 8.75
C LYS A 84 22.61 9.74 9.60
N GLU A 85 21.77 9.29 10.53
CA GLU A 85 22.00 8.04 11.27
C GLU A 85 21.82 6.81 10.37
N VAL A 86 21.01 6.92 9.32
CA VAL A 86 20.79 5.83 8.36
C VAL A 86 21.83 5.89 7.24
N SER A 87 22.01 7.05 6.61
CA SER A 87 23.04 7.21 5.58
C SER A 87 23.61 8.62 5.56
N ARG A 88 24.94 8.70 5.50
CA ARG A 88 25.66 9.98 5.36
C ARG A 88 25.46 10.63 4.00
N SER A 89 25.09 9.88 2.96
CA SER A 89 24.87 10.41 1.60
C SER A 89 23.57 11.21 1.47
N LEU A 90 22.57 10.94 2.31
CA LEU A 90 21.28 11.63 2.29
C LEU A 90 21.40 13.08 2.79
N PRO A 91 20.59 14.03 2.30
CA PRO A 91 20.56 15.39 2.85
C PRO A 91 20.21 15.40 4.35
N ALA A 92 20.68 16.44 5.06
CA ALA A 92 20.35 16.58 6.48
C ALA A 92 18.84 16.82 6.67
N GLY A 93 18.23 16.05 7.56
CA GLY A 93 16.79 16.05 7.80
C GLY A 93 16.39 15.09 8.91
N VAL A 94 15.10 14.93 9.10
CA VAL A 94 14.51 14.04 10.10
C VAL A 94 13.60 13.00 9.45
N LEU A 95 13.58 11.78 10.02
CA LEU A 95 12.60 10.77 9.66
C LEU A 95 11.25 11.12 10.29
N GLN A 96 10.18 11.00 9.52
CA GLN A 96 8.81 11.25 9.94
C GLN A 96 7.96 10.03 9.64
N ARG A 97 6.92 9.84 10.47
CA ARG A 97 5.93 8.79 10.23
C ARG A 97 5.24 9.03 8.89
N GLY A 98 4.98 7.95 8.15
CA GLY A 98 4.17 8.00 6.95
C GLY A 98 2.75 8.48 7.22
N LYS A 99 2.04 8.78 6.13
CA LYS A 99 0.68 9.30 6.17
C LYS A 99 -0.15 8.75 5.01
N ARG A 100 -1.47 8.78 5.17
CA ARG A 100 -2.41 8.57 4.06
C ARG A 100 -2.20 9.68 3.03
N VAL A 101 -2.02 9.30 1.78
CA VAL A 101 -1.91 10.21 0.65
C VAL A 101 -2.92 9.86 -0.43
N LYS A 102 -3.33 10.87 -1.18
CA LYS A 102 -4.14 10.73 -2.39
C LYS A 102 -3.73 11.82 -3.36
N SER A 103 -3.35 11.44 -4.59
CA SER A 103 -3.03 12.40 -5.64
C SER A 103 -4.30 12.99 -6.27
N GLU A 104 -4.14 14.14 -6.91
CA GLU A 104 -5.07 14.59 -7.95
C GLU A 104 -5.14 13.59 -9.12
N ALA A 105 -6.06 13.81 -10.06
CA ALA A 105 -6.18 12.96 -11.25
C ALA A 105 -5.15 13.40 -12.31
N ILE A 106 -4.16 12.56 -12.57
CA ILE A 106 -3.00 12.85 -13.40
C ILE A 106 -3.20 12.25 -14.80
N ALA A 107 -2.91 13.02 -15.84
CA ALA A 107 -2.97 12.55 -17.21
C ALA A 107 -1.94 11.43 -17.47
N LEU A 108 -2.35 10.41 -18.22
CA LEU A 108 -1.47 9.31 -18.63
C LEU A 108 -1.14 9.39 -20.11
N PRO A 109 0.13 9.16 -20.49
CA PRO A 109 0.55 9.22 -21.89
C PRO A 109 -0.18 8.17 -22.74
N GLY A 110 -0.68 8.58 -23.90
CA GLY A 110 -1.31 7.68 -24.88
C GLY A 110 -2.62 7.02 -24.41
N THR A 111 -3.33 7.61 -23.44
CA THR A 111 -4.66 7.16 -23.02
C THR A 111 -5.59 8.35 -22.78
N SER A 112 -6.91 8.14 -22.87
CA SER A 112 -7.91 9.12 -22.43
C SER A 112 -8.16 9.09 -20.91
N TYR A 113 -7.55 8.14 -20.20
CA TYR A 113 -7.72 7.98 -18.76
C TYR A 113 -6.76 8.88 -17.98
N ARG A 114 -7.21 9.27 -16.79
CA ARG A 114 -6.37 9.87 -15.75
C ARG A 114 -6.20 8.87 -14.61
N VAL A 115 -5.13 9.01 -13.83
CA VAL A 115 -4.85 8.16 -12.66
C VAL A 115 -4.89 8.96 -11.37
N GLN A 116 -5.46 8.37 -10.32
CA GLN A 116 -5.29 8.82 -8.94
C GLN A 116 -4.56 7.74 -8.15
N PHE A 117 -3.44 8.10 -7.52
CA PHE A 117 -2.74 7.24 -6.58
C PHE A 117 -3.27 7.47 -5.17
N GLY A 118 -3.58 6.41 -4.44
CA GLY A 118 -4.04 6.50 -3.07
C GLY A 118 -3.52 5.36 -2.21
N GLY A 119 -2.97 5.67 -1.05
CA GLY A 119 -2.39 4.68 -0.16
C GLY A 119 -1.81 5.28 1.12
N ASP A 120 -1.19 4.44 1.94
CA ASP A 120 -0.49 4.84 3.15
C ASP A 120 1.02 4.77 2.87
N THR A 121 1.69 5.92 2.92
CA THR A 121 3.16 5.92 2.87
C THR A 121 3.72 5.28 4.12
N ASP A 122 4.90 4.69 3.99
CA ASP A 122 5.55 4.00 5.10
C ASP A 122 6.28 5.00 6.00
N THR A 123 7.29 5.68 5.43
CA THR A 123 8.13 6.67 6.11
C THR A 123 8.41 7.86 5.18
N LEU A 124 8.50 9.06 5.74
CA LEU A 124 8.87 10.27 5.00
C LEU A 124 10.16 10.86 5.57
N PHE A 125 10.94 11.51 4.72
CA PHE A 125 12.04 12.37 5.16
C PHE A 125 11.60 13.82 5.03
N LYS A 126 11.85 14.61 6.06
CA LYS A 126 11.76 16.08 5.99
C LYS A 126 13.17 16.64 6.02
N PHE A 127 13.68 16.98 4.85
CA PHE A 127 15.01 17.58 4.73
C PHE A 127 14.98 19.05 5.13
N SER A 128 16.08 19.51 5.71
CA SER A 128 16.25 20.90 6.13
C SER A 128 16.32 21.88 4.94
N ARG A 129 16.90 21.44 3.81
CA ARG A 129 17.17 22.28 2.63
C ARG A 129 16.94 21.58 1.28
N ALA A 130 16.37 20.38 1.28
CA ALA A 130 16.19 19.57 0.07
C ALA A 130 14.73 19.10 -0.12
N GLY A 131 13.76 19.76 0.52
CA GLY A 131 12.36 19.35 0.47
C GLY A 131 12.12 18.04 1.25
N TYR A 132 11.58 17.04 0.58
CA TYR A 132 11.10 15.80 1.17
C TYR A 132 11.75 14.58 0.54
N GLY A 133 11.65 13.45 1.23
CA GLY A 133 11.92 12.13 0.66
C GLY A 133 10.81 11.16 1.02
N VAL A 134 10.64 10.12 0.20
CA VAL A 134 9.73 9.01 0.50
C VAL A 134 10.53 7.72 0.65
N CYS A 135 10.25 6.96 1.69
CA CYS A 135 10.98 5.76 2.03
C CYS A 135 10.02 4.64 2.44
N ASP A 136 10.41 3.39 2.15
CA ASP A 136 9.73 2.20 2.64
C ASP A 136 10.70 1.30 3.41
N PHE A 137 10.32 0.89 4.63
CA PHE A 137 11.11 0.02 5.48
C PHE A 137 10.95 -1.44 5.05
N LYS A 138 12.07 -2.16 4.95
CA LYS A 138 12.08 -3.55 4.52
C LYS A 138 12.88 -4.42 5.47
N THR A 139 12.23 -5.44 6.03
CA THR A 139 12.91 -6.50 6.78
C THR A 139 13.45 -7.56 5.82
N SER A 140 14.38 -7.15 4.95
CA SER A 140 15.03 -8.00 3.96
C SER A 140 16.45 -7.54 3.72
N THR A 141 17.25 -8.38 3.07
CA THR A 141 18.56 -8.00 2.55
C THR A 141 18.39 -6.94 1.46
N PRO A 142 19.25 -5.91 1.41
CA PRO A 142 19.28 -4.97 0.30
C PRO A 142 19.64 -5.70 -1.02
N SER A 143 18.93 -5.38 -2.10
CA SER A 143 19.25 -5.85 -3.44
C SER A 143 18.79 -4.83 -4.48
N ASP A 144 19.45 -4.82 -5.64
CA ASP A 144 19.06 -3.95 -6.77
C ASP A 144 17.67 -4.33 -7.31
N ASP A 145 17.33 -5.62 -7.28
CA ASP A 145 15.99 -6.11 -7.64
C ASP A 145 14.89 -5.52 -6.74
N ALA A 146 15.19 -5.26 -5.46
CA ALA A 146 14.24 -4.61 -4.56
C ALA A 146 14.01 -3.14 -4.96
N ALA A 147 15.06 -2.42 -5.38
CA ALA A 147 14.94 -1.05 -5.83
C ALA A 147 14.00 -0.93 -7.05
N ALA A 148 14.17 -1.83 -8.03
CA ALA A 148 13.30 -1.88 -9.21
C ALA A 148 11.85 -2.22 -8.85
N LEU A 149 11.66 -3.21 -7.99
CA LEU A 149 10.33 -3.69 -7.59
C LEU A 149 9.53 -2.63 -6.83
N TYR A 150 10.13 -2.03 -5.80
CA TYR A 150 9.46 -1.04 -4.95
C TYR A 150 9.48 0.37 -5.55
N GLY A 151 10.31 0.63 -6.57
CA GLY A 151 10.41 1.92 -7.22
C GLY A 151 9.06 2.44 -7.72
N ARG A 152 8.23 1.58 -8.32
CA ARG A 152 6.88 1.96 -8.80
C ARG A 152 5.98 2.50 -7.68
N GLN A 153 6.02 1.88 -6.51
CA GLN A 153 5.26 2.33 -5.34
C GLN A 153 5.79 3.69 -4.85
N LEU A 154 7.10 3.86 -4.81
CA LEU A 154 7.74 5.10 -4.35
C LEU A 154 7.47 6.27 -5.31
N HIS A 155 7.51 6.06 -6.62
CA HIS A 155 7.12 7.08 -7.62
C HIS A 155 5.67 7.52 -7.43
N ALA A 156 4.74 6.57 -7.29
CA ALA A 156 3.33 6.89 -7.06
C ALA A 156 3.13 7.74 -5.80
N TYR A 157 3.87 7.45 -4.73
CA TYR A 157 3.83 8.26 -3.51
C TYR A 157 4.49 9.61 -3.66
N ALA A 158 5.65 9.71 -4.32
CA ALA A 158 6.30 10.99 -4.60
C ALA A 158 5.33 11.93 -5.34
N ILE A 159 4.71 11.43 -6.40
CA ILE A 159 3.69 12.14 -7.16
C ILE A 159 2.48 12.53 -6.30
N ALA A 160 1.97 11.61 -5.46
CA ALA A 160 0.82 11.89 -4.59
C ALA A 160 1.12 12.91 -3.47
N LEU A 161 2.37 12.99 -3.03
CA LEU A 161 2.84 13.97 -2.05
C LEU A 161 2.97 15.35 -2.69
N GLU A 162 3.52 15.43 -3.90
CA GLU A 162 3.71 16.71 -4.62
C GLU A 162 2.43 17.25 -5.24
N ARG A 163 1.49 16.38 -5.62
CA ARG A 163 0.22 16.76 -6.28
C ARG A 163 -0.98 16.15 -5.56
N PRO A 164 -1.23 16.54 -4.30
CA PRO A 164 -2.31 15.96 -3.51
C PRO A 164 -3.70 16.39 -4.05
N ALA A 165 -4.71 15.55 -3.84
CA ALA A 165 -6.10 15.89 -4.16
C ALA A 165 -6.73 16.80 -3.10
N GLY A 166 -7.64 17.68 -3.54
CA GLY A 166 -8.40 18.58 -2.67
C GLY A 166 -7.52 19.67 -2.06
N ASP A 167 -7.81 20.06 -0.81
CA ASP A 167 -7.12 21.17 -0.13
C ASP A 167 -5.88 20.73 0.67
N ALA A 168 -5.40 19.50 0.44
CA ALA A 168 -4.22 18.99 1.13
C ALA A 168 -2.96 19.74 0.68
N MET A 169 -2.12 20.14 1.62
CA MET A 169 -0.87 20.87 1.33
C MET A 169 0.12 19.97 0.56
N PRO A 170 0.65 20.41 -0.59
CA PRO A 170 1.73 19.73 -1.29
C PRO A 170 2.99 19.59 -0.43
N LEU A 171 3.60 18.40 -0.44
CA LEU A 171 4.93 18.15 0.11
C LEU A 171 5.93 18.01 -1.04
N ALA A 172 6.45 19.15 -1.50
CA ALA A 172 7.32 19.25 -2.66
C ALA A 172 8.59 20.09 -2.37
N PRO A 173 9.70 19.84 -3.09
CA PRO A 173 9.92 18.68 -3.95
C PRO A 173 10.18 17.41 -3.12
N VAL A 174 9.81 16.25 -3.64
CA VAL A 174 10.29 14.94 -3.19
C VAL A 174 11.60 14.65 -3.95
N SER A 175 12.72 14.95 -3.30
CA SER A 175 14.05 14.95 -3.93
C SER A 175 14.80 13.62 -3.80
N ARG A 176 14.35 12.72 -2.91
CA ARG A 176 14.97 11.42 -2.67
C ARG A 176 13.90 10.36 -2.49
N MET A 177 14.17 9.16 -2.97
CA MET A 177 13.30 8.02 -2.76
C MET A 177 14.11 6.75 -2.63
N GLY A 178 13.63 5.82 -1.82
CA GLY A 178 14.38 4.58 -1.62
C GLY A 178 13.83 3.71 -0.50
N LEU A 179 14.64 2.75 -0.11
CA LEU A 179 14.33 1.77 0.91
C LEU A 179 15.29 1.92 2.08
N ILE A 180 14.81 1.63 3.28
CA ILE A 180 15.68 1.33 4.41
C ILE A 180 15.51 -0.16 4.73
N CYS A 181 16.54 -0.92 4.38
CA CYS A 181 16.58 -2.36 4.56
C CYS A 181 17.20 -2.70 5.92
N PHE A 182 16.56 -3.62 6.63
CA PHE A 182 16.94 -4.15 7.94
C PHE A 182 17.20 -5.65 7.82
N PRO A 183 18.36 -6.07 7.27
CA PRO A 183 18.71 -7.48 7.20
C PRO A 183 18.89 -8.06 8.61
N PRO A 184 18.41 -9.30 8.86
CA PRO A 184 18.70 -9.99 10.12
C PRO A 184 20.18 -10.43 10.12
N GLU A 185 20.98 -9.89 11.03
CA GLU A 185 22.42 -10.19 11.14
C GLU A 185 22.74 -11.23 12.20
N GLY A 186 21.81 -11.50 13.11
CA GLY A 186 21.97 -12.44 14.21
C GLY A 186 21.18 -12.06 15.46
N MET A 187 21.40 -12.81 16.53
CA MET A 187 20.82 -12.58 17.84
C MET A 187 21.93 -12.30 18.86
N ILE A 188 21.66 -11.38 19.79
CA ILE A 188 22.55 -11.11 20.93
C ILE A 188 21.78 -11.31 22.23
N GLU A 189 22.44 -11.87 23.24
CA GLU A 189 21.91 -11.90 24.62
C GLU A 189 22.09 -10.51 25.23
N LEU A 190 21.01 -9.91 25.74
CA LEU A 190 21.06 -8.62 26.41
C LEU A 190 21.55 -8.79 27.85
N PRO A 191 22.25 -7.78 28.41
CA PRO A 191 22.62 -7.80 29.82
C PRO A 191 21.40 -8.05 30.70
N ALA A 192 21.57 -8.83 31.78
CA ALA A 192 20.49 -9.14 32.70
C ALA A 192 19.87 -7.84 33.25
N ALA A 193 18.63 -7.56 32.86
CA ALA A 193 17.87 -6.46 33.44
C ALA A 193 17.58 -6.78 34.91
N LYS A 194 17.80 -5.81 35.83
CA LYS A 194 17.31 -5.93 37.21
C LYS A 194 15.80 -6.11 37.14
N PRO A 195 15.24 -7.26 37.58
CA PRO A 195 13.82 -7.48 37.45
C PRO A 195 13.07 -6.49 38.34
N PRO A 196 11.95 -5.90 37.86
CA PRO A 196 11.19 -4.93 38.65
C PRO A 196 10.53 -5.54 39.90
N ARG A 197 10.46 -6.87 40.03
CA ARG A 197 10.00 -7.62 41.21
C ARG A 197 10.69 -8.99 41.31
N ALA A 198 10.55 -9.68 42.44
CA ALA A 198 11.18 -10.96 42.82
C ALA A 198 10.81 -12.20 41.95
N SER A 199 10.57 -12.03 40.65
CA SER A 199 10.52 -13.12 39.67
C SER A 199 11.91 -13.37 39.11
N LYS A 200 12.26 -14.64 38.85
CA LYS A 200 13.45 -14.97 38.04
C LYS A 200 13.33 -14.25 36.70
N ALA A 201 14.25 -13.33 36.42
CA ALA A 201 14.31 -12.64 35.15
C ALA A 201 14.57 -13.68 34.04
N ALA A 202 13.70 -13.76 33.05
CA ALA A 202 14.01 -14.50 31.83
C ALA A 202 15.16 -13.77 31.12
N LYS A 203 16.10 -14.53 30.56
CA LYS A 203 17.12 -13.97 29.68
C LYS A 203 16.45 -13.25 28.52
N GLN A 204 16.91 -12.04 28.22
CA GLN A 204 16.41 -11.25 27.11
C GLN A 204 17.39 -11.33 25.94
N TYR A 205 16.85 -11.32 24.74
CA TYR A 205 17.63 -11.36 23.50
C TYR A 205 17.14 -10.27 22.56
N ALA A 206 18.03 -9.78 21.71
CA ALA A 206 17.71 -8.81 20.66
C ALA A 206 18.17 -9.30 19.30
N TYR A 207 17.37 -8.99 18.27
CA TYR A 207 17.82 -9.10 16.89
C TYR A 207 18.82 -8.00 16.58
N ARG A 208 19.98 -8.39 16.04
CA ARG A 208 20.95 -7.46 15.48
C ARG A 208 20.59 -7.20 14.01
N THR A 209 20.60 -5.93 13.62
CA THR A 209 20.35 -5.47 12.27
C THR A 209 21.06 -4.14 12.03
N SER A 210 21.26 -3.79 10.77
CA SER A 210 21.74 -2.48 10.32
C SER A 210 20.65 -1.80 9.50
N ALA A 211 20.63 -0.46 9.51
CA ALA A 211 19.78 0.32 8.62
C ALA A 211 20.56 0.60 7.34
N VAL A 212 20.20 -0.07 6.24
CA VAL A 212 20.89 0.09 4.96
C VAL A 212 20.01 0.88 4.00
N TRP A 213 20.49 2.06 3.59
CA TRP A 213 19.83 2.87 2.55
C TRP A 213 20.07 2.28 1.17
N VAL A 214 18.99 2.05 0.43
CA VAL A 214 19.01 1.70 -1.00
C VAL A 214 18.28 2.81 -1.75
N GLU A 215 19.03 3.61 -2.50
CA GLU A 215 18.44 4.69 -3.32
C GLU A 215 17.65 4.08 -4.47
N VAL A 216 16.52 4.70 -4.79
CA VAL A 216 15.80 4.47 -6.04
C VAL A 216 15.85 5.76 -6.83
N GLU A 217 16.32 5.70 -8.07
CA GLU A 217 16.31 6.85 -8.95
C GLU A 217 14.89 7.22 -9.37
N ARG A 218 14.62 8.54 -9.42
CA ARG A 218 13.31 9.06 -9.80
C ARG A 218 13.25 9.33 -11.31
N ASP A 219 12.36 8.62 -11.98
CA ASP A 219 11.99 8.77 -13.38
C ASP A 219 10.45 8.71 -13.50
N ASP A 220 9.82 9.88 -13.37
CA ASP A 220 8.37 10.01 -13.45
C ASP A 220 7.84 9.71 -14.87
N GLU A 221 8.64 9.94 -15.92
CA GLU A 221 8.23 9.70 -17.31
C GLU A 221 8.09 8.21 -17.56
N ALA A 222 9.15 7.44 -17.31
CA ALA A 222 9.13 5.99 -17.46
C ALA A 222 8.05 5.36 -16.56
N PHE A 223 7.90 5.87 -15.34
CA PHE A 223 6.85 5.42 -14.43
C PHE A 223 5.43 5.67 -14.99
N LEU A 224 5.13 6.87 -15.49
CA LEU A 224 3.80 7.18 -16.03
C LEU A 224 3.50 6.42 -17.33
N HIS A 225 4.51 6.11 -18.15
CA HIS A 225 4.37 5.20 -19.28
C HIS A 225 3.98 3.79 -18.84
N PHE A 226 4.67 3.25 -17.82
CA PHE A 226 4.29 1.97 -17.22
C PHE A 226 2.85 2.00 -16.68
N VAL A 227 2.46 3.06 -15.97
CA VAL A 227 1.10 3.20 -15.43
C VAL A 227 0.07 3.27 -16.55
N ALA A 228 0.38 3.94 -17.67
CA ALA A 228 -0.49 3.96 -18.84
C ALA A 228 -0.76 2.55 -19.37
N ASP A 229 0.26 1.69 -19.45
CA ASP A 229 0.10 0.31 -19.91
C ASP A 229 -0.64 -0.57 -18.90
N ALA A 230 -0.38 -0.37 -17.60
CA ALA A 230 -1.13 -1.01 -16.53
C ALA A 230 -2.63 -0.62 -16.57
N VAL A 231 -2.93 0.66 -16.82
CA VAL A 231 -4.30 1.15 -16.99
C VAL A 231 -4.95 0.54 -18.22
N LYS A 232 -4.29 0.57 -19.39
CA LYS A 232 -4.78 -0.07 -20.62
C LYS A 232 -5.11 -1.54 -20.39
N LEU A 233 -4.28 -2.26 -19.63
CA LEU A 233 -4.49 -3.66 -19.28
C LEU A 233 -5.78 -3.83 -18.47
N ILE A 234 -5.95 -3.11 -17.36
CA ILE A 234 -7.11 -3.28 -16.45
C ILE A 234 -8.42 -2.70 -16.99
N THR A 235 -8.35 -1.87 -18.05
CA THR A 235 -9.53 -1.33 -18.75
C THR A 235 -9.95 -2.20 -19.94
N ARG A 236 -9.24 -3.29 -20.26
CA ARG A 236 -9.68 -4.24 -21.30
C ARG A 236 -11.04 -4.85 -20.92
N ARG A 237 -11.94 -4.94 -21.90
CA ARG A 237 -13.26 -5.60 -21.75
C ARG A 237 -13.11 -7.09 -21.44
N THR A 238 -12.10 -7.72 -22.02
CA THR A 238 -11.80 -9.13 -21.82
C THR A 238 -10.58 -9.27 -20.92
N MET A 239 -10.63 -10.25 -20.03
CA MET A 239 -9.53 -10.60 -19.15
C MET A 239 -8.29 -10.99 -19.99
N PRO A 240 -7.09 -10.47 -19.67
CA PRO A 240 -5.85 -10.87 -20.33
C PRO A 240 -5.48 -12.32 -20.01
N ARG A 241 -4.51 -12.86 -20.75
CA ARG A 241 -3.99 -14.20 -20.48
C ARG A 241 -3.38 -14.28 -19.08
N SER A 242 -3.68 -15.36 -18.36
CA SER A 242 -3.00 -15.69 -17.10
C SER A 242 -1.51 -15.94 -17.33
N ALA A 243 -0.68 -15.58 -16.35
CA ALA A 243 0.69 -16.08 -16.29
C ALA A 243 0.71 -17.63 -16.25
N PRO A 244 1.76 -18.26 -16.80
CA PRO A 244 1.93 -19.72 -16.73
C PRO A 244 1.85 -20.21 -15.28
N ASN A 245 1.13 -21.31 -15.05
CA ASN A 245 1.02 -21.96 -13.73
C ASN A 245 0.52 -21.09 -12.57
N CYS A 246 -0.16 -19.97 -12.83
CA CYS A 246 -0.70 -19.12 -11.76
C CYS A 246 -1.71 -19.88 -10.87
N GLY A 247 -1.33 -20.15 -9.62
CA GLY A 247 -2.16 -20.85 -8.65
C GLY A 247 -3.48 -20.13 -8.35
N TRP A 248 -3.47 -18.80 -8.31
CA TRP A 248 -4.67 -17.99 -8.08
C TRP A 248 -5.68 -18.04 -9.22
N CYS A 249 -5.21 -18.03 -10.48
CA CYS A 249 -6.09 -18.19 -11.64
C CYS A 249 -6.65 -19.61 -11.71
N ARG A 250 -5.86 -20.63 -11.32
CA ARG A 250 -6.35 -22.01 -11.17
C ARG A 250 -7.44 -22.09 -10.10
N TRP A 251 -7.17 -21.54 -8.91
CA TRP A 251 -8.13 -21.49 -7.80
C TRP A 251 -9.43 -20.78 -8.19
N THR A 252 -9.35 -19.62 -8.84
CA THR A 252 -10.52 -18.83 -9.28
C THR A 252 -11.37 -19.63 -10.26
N ARG A 253 -10.76 -20.34 -11.22
CA ARG A 253 -11.50 -21.20 -12.16
C ARG A 253 -12.20 -22.38 -11.47
N MET A 254 -11.57 -22.99 -10.47
CA MET A 254 -12.14 -24.12 -9.74
C MET A 254 -13.28 -23.71 -8.79
N THR A 255 -13.26 -22.48 -8.30
CA THR A 255 -14.21 -22.00 -7.28
C THR A 255 -15.34 -21.13 -7.83
N ALA A 256 -15.19 -20.55 -9.02
CA ALA A 256 -16.23 -19.71 -9.63
C ALA A 256 -17.63 -20.39 -9.68
N PRO A 257 -17.77 -21.66 -10.11
CA PRO A 257 -19.09 -22.31 -10.15
C PRO A 257 -19.75 -22.45 -8.76
N LEU A 258 -18.94 -22.63 -7.71
CA LEU A 258 -19.43 -22.81 -6.34
C LEU A 258 -19.94 -21.49 -5.73
N LEU A 259 -19.27 -20.38 -6.07
CA LEU A 259 -19.67 -19.04 -5.61
C LEU A 259 -20.93 -18.56 -6.32
N GLU A 260 -21.17 -18.97 -7.57
CA GLU A 260 -22.37 -18.62 -8.32
C GLU A 260 -23.61 -19.39 -7.82
N GLN A 261 -23.45 -20.62 -7.33
CA GLN A 261 -24.55 -21.43 -6.77
C GLN A 261 -25.08 -20.88 -5.43
N THR A 262 -24.20 -20.39 -4.54
CA THR A 262 -24.60 -19.90 -3.21
C THR A 262 -25.45 -18.63 -3.20
N VAL A 263 -25.51 -17.88 -4.31
CA VAL A 263 -26.37 -16.68 -4.42
C VAL A 263 -27.82 -17.03 -4.80
N ALA A 264 -28.04 -18.18 -5.44
CA ALA A 264 -29.37 -18.62 -5.86
C ALA A 264 -30.19 -19.30 -4.75
N ASP A 265 -29.52 -19.86 -3.73
CA ASP A 265 -30.15 -20.72 -2.71
C ASP A 265 -30.34 -20.06 -1.33
N LEU A 266 -30.11 -18.75 -1.19
CA LEU A 266 -30.42 -18.06 0.07
C LEU A 266 -31.92 -17.73 0.12
N PRO A 267 -32.69 -18.32 1.06
CA PRO A 267 -34.09 -17.96 1.22
C PRO A 267 -34.22 -16.48 1.56
N VAL A 268 -34.99 -15.75 0.77
CA VAL A 268 -35.42 -14.38 1.09
C VAL A 268 -36.14 -14.46 2.43
N PRO A 269 -35.71 -13.73 3.48
CA PRO A 269 -36.44 -13.72 4.72
C PRO A 269 -37.83 -13.17 4.43
N ALA A 270 -38.86 -13.99 4.68
CA ALA A 270 -40.24 -13.57 4.60
C ALA A 270 -40.39 -12.38 5.56
N VAL A 271 -40.63 -11.20 5.01
CA VAL A 271 -41.05 -10.03 5.79
C VAL A 271 -42.43 -10.38 6.33
N GLY A 272 -42.46 -10.88 7.55
CA GLY A 272 -43.69 -11.19 8.26
C GLY A 272 -44.50 -9.92 8.44
N ALA A 273 -45.70 -9.91 7.85
CA ALA A 273 -46.73 -8.96 8.21
C ALA A 273 -47.20 -9.25 9.64
N ALA A 274 -47.01 -8.27 10.53
CA ALA A 274 -47.78 -8.06 11.75
C ALA A 274 -47.73 -6.58 12.10
#